data_AF-A0A1H3NLZ9-F1
#
_entry.id   AF-A0A1H3NLZ9-F1
#
_cell.length_a   1.000
_cell.length_b   1.000
_cell.length_c   1.000
_cell.angle_alpha   90.00
_cell.angle_beta   90.00
_cell.angle_gamma   90.00
#
_symmetry.space_group_name_H-M   'P 1'
#
loop_
_entity.id
_entity.type
_entity.pdbx_description
1 polymer ?
#
loop_
_entity_poly.entity_id
_entity_poly.type
_entity_poly.pdbx_seq_one_letter_code
_entity_poly.pdbx_strand_id
1 'polypeptide(L)'
;MSWRDQIWEQRWLEGFLPNYLKPLRDAKIETEDMKEFIREAEEFISDLASLSELPRLNKTFKRNIRGYLYKIKIKPKKLHLELLDTKKSPDQLKKRVYITTYRKQFKAEKGMGKCIDSTIYYQSDNRTIVRNVRKHHLFQRLFLLVHQLDMSLAGKKPSEAPLPEPAAEKLQPSVFDEKQHKQKALIVKVNEVIKEYGALDELILTKLNELRFAISECAENIELLDIEEKHHLNRLVNNDLPNLLETYKSLTETQRKESYEDVVGAIHSMRTFVEKQDREIKASRMDRMKQLLKLNELRYEQNVPKKRDAD
;
A
#
# COMPACT_ATOMS: atom_id res chain seq x y z
N MET A 1 18.69 15.63 0.18
CA MET A 1 18.06 16.39 -0.94
C MET A 1 19.16 17.23 -1.56
N SER A 2 19.10 17.61 -2.84
CA SER A 2 19.99 18.66 -3.33
C SER A 2 19.57 19.98 -2.67
N TRP A 3 20.51 20.79 -2.17
CA TRP A 3 20.23 22.10 -1.56
C TRP A 3 19.38 23.01 -2.47
N ARG A 4 19.50 22.83 -3.79
CA ARG A 4 18.67 23.51 -4.79
C ARG A 4 17.19 23.16 -4.64
N ASP A 5 16.85 21.90 -4.43
CA ASP A 5 15.46 21.45 -4.29
C ASP A 5 14.80 22.08 -3.04
N GLN A 6 15.54 22.24 -1.94
CA GLN A 6 15.05 22.90 -0.73
C GLN A 6 14.81 24.41 -0.90
N ILE A 7 15.58 25.08 -1.75
CA ILE A 7 15.38 26.51 -2.05
C ILE A 7 14.07 26.70 -2.83
N TRP A 8 13.79 25.82 -3.79
CA TRP A 8 12.54 25.87 -4.56
C TRP A 8 11.28 25.55 -3.74
N GLU A 9 11.43 25.09 -2.49
CA GLU A 9 10.32 24.76 -1.59
C GLU A 9 9.81 25.94 -0.76
N GLN A 10 10.53 27.06 -0.73
CA GLN A 10 10.08 28.19 0.08
C GLN A 10 8.87 28.87 -0.57
N ARG A 11 7.78 29.02 0.21
CA ARG A 11 6.48 29.53 -0.25
C ARG A 11 6.55 30.87 -0.99
N TRP A 12 7.52 31.73 -0.66
CA TRP A 12 7.69 33.04 -1.31
C TRP A 12 8.31 32.96 -2.71
N LEU A 13 9.05 31.89 -3.03
CA LEU A 13 9.63 31.63 -4.35
C LEU A 13 8.61 31.04 -5.35
N GLU A 14 7.47 30.55 -4.86
CA GLU A 14 6.43 29.93 -5.70
C GLU A 14 5.83 30.91 -6.74
N GLY A 15 5.85 32.21 -6.46
CA GLY A 15 5.40 33.25 -7.40
C GLY A 15 6.27 33.31 -8.67
N PHE A 16 7.59 33.14 -8.50
CA PHE A 16 8.59 33.26 -9.55
C PHE A 16 8.90 31.93 -10.27
N LEU A 17 8.41 30.81 -9.72
CA LEU A 17 8.58 29.51 -10.35
C LEU A 17 7.83 29.43 -11.69
N PRO A 18 8.44 28.87 -12.74
CA PRO A 18 7.73 28.44 -13.93
C PRO A 18 6.60 27.46 -13.60
N ASN A 19 5.48 27.52 -14.33
CA ASN A 19 4.28 26.73 -14.02
C ASN A 19 4.54 25.23 -13.84
N TYR A 20 5.43 24.64 -14.64
CA TYR A 20 5.78 23.20 -14.58
C TYR A 20 6.57 22.79 -13.33
N LEU A 21 7.12 23.74 -12.57
CA LEU A 21 7.80 23.50 -11.29
C LEU A 21 6.90 23.77 -10.08
N LYS A 22 5.79 24.48 -10.25
CA LYS A 22 4.86 24.77 -9.16
C LYS A 22 4.21 23.46 -8.68
N PRO A 23 4.22 23.16 -7.37
CA PRO A 23 3.66 21.91 -6.87
C PRO A 23 2.15 21.86 -7.10
N LEU A 24 1.64 20.65 -7.35
CA LEU A 24 0.21 20.38 -7.37
C LEU A 24 -0.35 20.49 -5.94
N ARG A 25 -1.27 21.44 -5.71
CA ARG A 25 -2.00 21.62 -4.43
C ARG A 25 -3.50 21.85 -4.63
N ASP A 26 -3.99 21.65 -5.85
CA ASP A 26 -5.37 21.99 -6.20
C ASP A 26 -6.31 20.87 -5.73
N ALA A 27 -7.16 21.18 -4.73
CA ALA A 27 -8.13 20.23 -4.18
C ALA A 27 -9.12 19.69 -5.23
N LYS A 28 -9.37 20.45 -6.30
CA LYS A 28 -10.23 20.06 -7.44
C LYS A 28 -9.74 18.80 -8.18
N ILE A 29 -8.50 18.36 -7.95
CA ILE A 29 -7.90 17.19 -8.62
C ILE A 29 -8.04 15.93 -7.80
N GLU A 30 -8.37 16.02 -6.50
CA GLU A 30 -8.52 14.85 -5.63
C GLU A 30 -9.91 14.18 -5.78
N THR A 31 -10.38 14.06 -7.01
CA THR A 31 -11.64 13.37 -7.35
C THR A 31 -11.46 11.84 -7.31
N GLU A 32 -12.57 11.12 -7.21
CA GLU A 32 -12.58 9.65 -7.29
C GLU A 32 -12.06 9.16 -8.65
N ASP A 33 -12.45 9.83 -9.75
CA ASP A 33 -11.96 9.55 -11.10
C ASP A 33 -10.43 9.67 -11.22
N MET A 34 -9.82 10.61 -10.48
CA MET A 34 -8.37 10.77 -10.44
C MET A 34 -7.70 9.61 -9.69
N LYS A 35 -8.29 9.17 -8.57
CA LYS A 35 -7.79 8.04 -7.80
C LYS A 35 -7.89 6.75 -8.62
N GLU A 36 -9.01 6.51 -9.30
CA GLU A 36 -9.17 5.37 -10.20
C GLU A 36 -8.15 5.41 -11.35
N PHE A 37 -8.00 6.57 -12.01
CA PHE A 37 -7.02 6.75 -13.08
C PHE A 37 -5.59 6.42 -12.65
N ILE A 38 -5.21 6.83 -11.44
CA ILE A 38 -3.89 6.52 -10.88
C ILE A 38 -3.80 5.03 -10.53
N ARG A 39 -4.82 4.45 -9.91
CA ARG A 39 -4.82 3.04 -9.49
C ARG A 39 -4.70 2.08 -10.67
N GLU A 40 -5.39 2.37 -11.77
CA GLU A 40 -5.25 1.64 -13.04
C GLU A 40 -3.85 1.79 -13.66
N ALA A 41 -3.25 2.98 -13.53
CA ALA A 41 -1.86 3.18 -13.94
C ALA A 41 -0.88 2.41 -13.05
N GLU A 42 -1.15 2.29 -11.74
CA GLU A 42 -0.35 1.49 -10.81
C GLU A 42 -0.39 0.00 -11.18
N GLU A 43 -1.58 -0.55 -11.43
CA GLU A 43 -1.76 -1.93 -11.88
C GLU A 43 -1.00 -2.17 -13.19
N PHE A 44 -1.16 -1.28 -14.18
CA PHE A 44 -0.44 -1.39 -15.45
C PHE A 44 1.09 -1.41 -15.30
N ILE A 45 1.67 -0.58 -14.43
CA ILE A 45 3.11 -0.58 -14.20
C ILE A 45 3.54 -1.83 -13.44
N SER A 46 2.73 -2.28 -12.47
CA SER A 46 2.97 -3.49 -11.69
C SER A 46 2.99 -4.73 -12.59
N ASP A 47 2.01 -4.88 -13.47
CA ASP A 47 1.95 -5.97 -14.45
C ASP A 47 3.19 -5.98 -15.35
N LEU A 48 3.61 -4.80 -15.83
CA LEU A 48 4.81 -4.68 -16.64
C LEU A 48 6.10 -5.00 -15.88
N ALA A 49 6.16 -4.69 -14.58
CA ALA A 49 7.29 -5.06 -13.74
C ALA A 49 7.35 -6.59 -13.57
N SER A 50 6.21 -7.25 -13.32
CA SER A 50 6.12 -8.70 -13.18
C SER A 50 6.45 -9.48 -14.46
N LEU A 51 6.07 -8.95 -15.63
CA LEU A 51 6.29 -9.59 -16.93
C LEU A 51 7.74 -9.52 -17.44
N SER A 52 8.65 -8.84 -16.72
CA SER A 52 9.91 -8.38 -17.32
C SER A 52 11.08 -9.38 -17.22
N GLU A 53 10.98 -10.47 -17.99
CA GLU A 53 12.13 -11.09 -18.69
C GLU A 53 12.37 -10.39 -20.05
N LEU A 54 12.20 -9.06 -20.09
CA LEU A 54 12.14 -8.35 -21.37
C LEU A 54 13.54 -8.20 -21.98
N PRO A 55 13.77 -8.69 -23.22
CA PRO A 55 15.05 -8.55 -23.89
C PRO A 55 15.37 -7.06 -24.07
N ARG A 56 16.64 -6.74 -23.84
CA ARG A 56 17.18 -5.38 -23.79
C ARG A 56 16.81 -4.61 -25.07
N LEU A 57 16.05 -3.52 -24.87
CA LEU A 57 16.02 -2.25 -25.60
C LEU A 57 14.70 -1.86 -26.31
N ASN A 58 14.34 -0.58 -26.13
CA ASN A 58 13.41 0.22 -26.91
C ASN A 58 12.03 -0.40 -27.19
N LYS A 59 11.23 -0.57 -26.13
CA LYS A 59 9.82 -0.95 -26.27
C LYS A 59 8.89 0.13 -25.75
N THR A 60 7.74 0.23 -26.39
CA THR A 60 6.64 1.09 -25.94
C THR A 60 5.46 0.19 -25.62
N PHE A 61 5.08 0.15 -24.35
CA PHE A 61 3.87 -0.52 -23.90
C PHE A 61 2.73 0.47 -23.88
N LYS A 62 1.56 0.04 -24.33
CA LYS A 62 0.35 0.86 -24.34
C LYS A 62 -0.82 0.01 -23.83
N ARG A 63 -1.61 0.55 -22.91
CA ARG A 63 -2.87 -0.03 -22.42
C ARG A 63 -3.95 1.03 -22.51
N ASN A 64 -5.10 0.68 -23.08
CA ASN A 64 -6.25 1.57 -23.17
C ASN A 64 -7.42 0.93 -22.42
N ILE A 65 -7.88 1.57 -21.36
CA ILE A 65 -8.96 1.07 -20.49
C ILE A 65 -9.85 2.23 -20.11
N ARG A 66 -11.18 2.04 -20.22
CA ARG A 66 -12.20 3.03 -19.78
C ARG A 66 -11.99 4.46 -20.33
N GLY A 67 -11.38 4.59 -21.50
CA GLY A 67 -11.06 5.90 -22.09
C GLY A 67 -9.79 6.55 -21.53
N TYR A 68 -8.97 5.82 -20.77
CA TYR A 68 -7.63 6.21 -20.34
C TYR A 68 -6.58 5.49 -21.17
N LEU A 69 -5.58 6.23 -21.65
CA LEU A 69 -4.44 5.69 -22.39
C LEU A 69 -3.18 5.78 -21.53
N TYR A 70 -2.70 4.61 -21.11
CA TYR A 70 -1.46 4.46 -20.37
C TYR A 70 -0.35 4.01 -21.31
N LYS A 71 0.79 4.67 -21.26
CA LYS A 71 1.89 4.38 -22.18
C LYS A 71 3.25 4.53 -21.50
N ILE A 72 4.06 3.48 -21.58
CA ILE A 72 5.43 3.46 -21.05
C ILE A 72 6.39 3.25 -22.20
N LYS A 73 7.26 4.24 -22.45
CA LYS A 73 8.39 4.13 -23.36
C LYS A 73 9.64 3.80 -22.57
N ILE A 74 10.19 2.61 -22.79
CA ILE A 74 11.45 2.18 -22.20
C ILE A 74 12.57 2.50 -23.18
N LYS A 75 13.39 3.50 -22.86
CA LYS A 75 14.62 3.81 -23.61
C LYS A 75 15.86 3.36 -22.83
N PRO A 76 17.02 3.15 -23.46
CA PRO A 76 18.24 2.76 -22.76
C PRO A 76 18.62 3.72 -21.64
N LYS A 77 18.49 5.04 -21.84
CA LYS A 77 18.88 6.04 -20.84
C LYS A 77 17.74 6.51 -19.92
N LYS A 78 16.49 6.37 -20.35
CA LYS A 78 15.33 7.03 -19.72
C LYS A 78 14.09 6.14 -19.76
N LEU A 79 13.26 6.23 -18.74
CA LEU A 79 11.88 5.75 -18.74
C LEU A 79 10.96 6.96 -18.91
N HIS A 80 9.94 6.82 -19.75
CA HIS A 80 8.95 7.86 -19.98
C HIS A 80 7.55 7.27 -19.89
N LEU A 81 6.81 7.74 -18.88
CA LEU A 81 5.43 7.40 -18.59
C LEU A 81 4.53 8.52 -19.10
N GLU A 82 3.60 8.18 -19.96
CA GLU A 82 2.54 9.05 -20.48
C GLU A 82 1.20 8.47 -20.00
N LEU A 83 0.49 9.21 -19.15
CA LEU A 83 -0.88 8.89 -18.75
C LEU A 83 -1.79 9.93 -19.40
N LEU A 84 -2.69 9.50 -20.27
CA LEU A 84 -3.52 10.39 -21.07
C LEU A 84 -4.98 10.09 -20.84
N ASP A 85 -5.70 11.12 -20.45
CA ASP A 85 -7.14 11.08 -20.42
C ASP A 85 -7.72 11.41 -21.81
N THR A 86 -8.49 10.48 -22.38
CA THR A 86 -9.06 10.65 -23.73
C THR A 86 -10.44 11.30 -23.68
N LYS A 87 -10.98 11.67 -24.84
CA LYS A 87 -12.34 12.24 -24.93
C LYS A 87 -13.44 11.27 -24.46
N LYS A 88 -13.14 9.97 -24.40
CA LYS A 88 -14.10 8.91 -24.07
C LYS A 88 -14.22 8.62 -22.57
N SER A 89 -13.38 9.20 -21.74
CA SER A 89 -13.43 8.97 -20.30
C SER A 89 -14.61 9.69 -19.65
N PRO A 90 -15.12 9.17 -18.52
CA PRO A 90 -16.20 9.77 -17.76
C PRO A 90 -15.80 11.07 -17.06
N ASP A 91 -14.50 11.30 -16.84
CA ASP A 91 -14.02 12.45 -16.08
C ASP A 91 -14.32 13.78 -16.78
N GLN A 92 -14.86 14.72 -16.01
CA GLN A 92 -15.12 16.10 -16.42
C GLN A 92 -13.81 16.87 -16.67
N LEU A 93 -12.74 16.54 -15.93
CA LEU A 93 -11.45 17.20 -15.98
C LEU A 93 -10.45 16.38 -16.80
N LYS A 94 -10.25 16.78 -18.06
CA LYS A 94 -9.28 16.10 -18.93
C LYS A 94 -7.85 16.36 -18.46
N LYS A 95 -7.14 15.28 -18.16
CA LYS A 95 -5.81 15.27 -17.55
C LYS A 95 -4.76 14.57 -18.41
N ARG A 96 -3.52 15.05 -18.35
CA ARG A 96 -2.36 14.42 -19.00
C ARG A 96 -1.18 14.48 -18.06
N VAL A 97 -0.59 13.34 -17.76
CA VAL A 97 0.55 13.24 -16.85
C VAL A 97 1.76 12.72 -17.61
N TYR A 98 2.89 13.39 -17.44
CA TYR A 98 4.17 13.00 -17.98
C TYR A 98 5.17 12.83 -16.85
N ILE A 99 5.71 11.62 -16.72
CA ILE A 99 6.78 11.32 -15.76
C ILE A 99 7.96 10.76 -16.54
N THR A 100 9.09 11.46 -16.48
CA THR A 100 10.34 11.03 -17.12
C THR A 100 11.41 10.86 -16.06
N THR A 101 11.98 9.66 -15.98
CA THR A 101 13.09 9.34 -15.07
C THR A 101 14.29 8.85 -15.86
N TYR A 102 15.50 9.18 -15.41
CA TYR A 102 16.70 8.48 -15.84
C TYR A 102 16.68 7.07 -15.27
N ARG A 103 17.25 6.11 -16.00
CA ARG A 103 17.50 4.78 -15.43
C ARG A 103 18.61 4.86 -14.38
N LYS A 104 18.50 4.08 -13.30
CA LYS A 104 19.43 4.06 -12.17
C LYS A 104 20.88 3.88 -12.61
N GLN A 105 21.10 3.02 -13.61
CA GLN A 105 22.44 2.74 -14.17
C GLN A 105 23.12 3.96 -14.83
N PHE A 106 22.37 5.00 -15.22
CA PHE A 106 22.91 6.20 -15.87
C PHE A 106 23.03 7.38 -14.91
N LYS A 107 21.95 7.70 -14.19
CA LYS A 107 21.92 8.80 -13.21
C LYS A 107 20.96 8.43 -12.08
N ALA A 108 21.50 8.26 -10.88
CA ALA A 108 20.73 7.99 -9.69
C ALA A 108 20.74 9.20 -8.74
N GLU A 109 19.62 9.42 -8.07
CA GLU A 109 19.47 10.35 -6.97
C GLU A 109 18.74 9.60 -5.84
N LYS A 110 19.35 9.51 -4.65
CA LYS A 110 18.85 8.72 -3.52
C LYS A 110 18.49 7.27 -3.89
N GLY A 111 19.37 6.54 -4.58
CA GLY A 111 19.15 5.13 -4.92
C GLY A 111 18.09 4.85 -6.00
N MET A 112 17.32 5.86 -6.43
CA MET A 112 16.35 5.83 -7.51
C MET A 112 16.87 6.56 -8.75
N GLY A 113 16.28 6.30 -9.91
CA GLY A 113 16.58 7.04 -11.14
C GLY A 113 16.24 8.53 -11.01
N LYS A 114 17.15 9.43 -11.41
CA LYS A 114 16.92 10.88 -11.30
C LYS A 114 15.68 11.29 -12.11
N CYS A 115 14.71 11.93 -11.47
CA CYS A 115 13.53 12.48 -12.14
C CYS A 115 13.91 13.71 -12.98
N ILE A 116 13.51 13.72 -14.24
CA ILE A 116 13.75 14.81 -15.21
C ILE A 116 12.52 15.71 -15.29
N ASP A 117 11.35 15.07 -15.38
CA ASP A 117 10.07 15.73 -15.58
C ASP A 117 8.99 14.92 -14.87
N SER A 118 8.03 15.63 -14.29
CA SER A 118 6.94 15.10 -13.49
C SER A 118 5.81 16.10 -13.51
N THR A 119 5.18 16.27 -14.66
CA THR A 119 4.18 17.32 -14.91
C THR A 119 2.80 16.73 -15.16
N ILE A 120 1.79 17.41 -14.62
CA ILE A 120 0.38 17.20 -14.97
C ILE A 120 -0.13 18.44 -15.71
N TYR A 121 -0.89 18.18 -16.77
CA TYR A 121 -1.66 19.16 -17.52
C TYR A 121 -3.13 18.84 -17.30
N TYR A 122 -3.89 19.83 -16.87
CA TYR A 122 -5.34 19.72 -16.74
C TYR A 122 -6.01 21.02 -17.11
N GLN A 123 -7.28 20.94 -17.49
CA GLN A 123 -8.10 22.11 -17.77
C GLN A 123 -8.95 22.44 -16.55
N SER A 124 -8.85 23.68 -16.08
CA SER A 124 -9.72 24.23 -15.04
C SER A 124 -10.12 25.63 -15.46
N ASP A 125 -11.41 25.96 -15.35
CA ASP A 125 -11.95 27.30 -15.63
C ASP A 125 -11.51 27.84 -17.02
N ASN A 126 -11.61 26.99 -18.06
CA ASN A 126 -11.17 27.21 -19.44
C ASN A 126 -9.67 27.52 -19.64
N ARG A 127 -8.83 27.32 -18.62
CA ARG A 127 -7.38 27.52 -18.70
C ARG A 127 -6.66 26.19 -18.52
N THR A 128 -5.61 25.98 -19.32
CA THR A 128 -4.71 24.83 -19.13
C THR A 128 -3.73 25.16 -18.02
N ILE A 129 -3.80 24.38 -16.94
CA ILE A 129 -2.91 24.50 -15.80
C ILE A 129 -1.86 23.39 -15.88
N VAL A 130 -0.60 23.76 -15.65
CA VAL A 130 0.54 22.85 -15.59
C VAL A 130 1.11 22.90 -14.19
N ARG A 131 1.32 21.73 -13.58
CA ARG A 131 1.86 21.60 -12.22
C ARG A 131 2.79 20.41 -12.11
N ASN A 132 3.65 20.45 -11.10
CA ASN A 132 4.56 19.38 -10.76
C ASN A 132 3.89 18.36 -9.83
N VAL A 133 3.96 17.08 -10.17
CA VAL A 133 3.38 15.98 -9.38
C VAL A 133 4.38 15.23 -8.51
N ARG A 134 5.67 15.57 -8.54
CA ARG A 134 6.76 14.82 -7.85
C ARG A 134 6.49 14.59 -6.36
N LYS A 135 5.89 15.57 -5.69
CA LYS A 135 5.61 15.54 -4.25
C LYS A 135 4.16 15.24 -3.89
N HIS A 136 3.28 15.13 -4.88
CA HIS A 136 1.87 14.94 -4.62
C HIS A 136 1.61 13.50 -4.15
N HIS A 137 0.85 13.35 -3.06
CA HIS A 137 0.65 12.07 -2.37
C HIS A 137 0.14 10.97 -3.30
N LEU A 138 -0.87 11.25 -4.13
CA LEU A 138 -1.41 10.30 -5.09
C LEU A 138 -0.37 9.73 -6.07
N PHE A 139 0.67 10.49 -6.42
CA PHE A 139 1.64 10.08 -7.44
C PHE A 139 2.87 9.39 -6.86
N GLN A 140 3.07 9.41 -5.54
CA GLN A 140 4.27 8.86 -4.90
C GLN A 140 4.44 7.37 -5.21
N ARG A 141 3.33 6.63 -5.21
CA ARG A 141 3.31 5.19 -5.51
C ARG A 141 3.73 4.90 -6.95
N LEU A 142 3.30 5.72 -7.92
CA LEU A 142 3.74 5.61 -9.32
C LEU A 142 5.25 5.74 -9.46
N PHE A 143 5.90 6.68 -8.75
CA PHE A 143 7.37 6.80 -8.78
C PHE A 143 8.07 5.55 -8.25
N LEU A 144 7.53 4.94 -7.20
CA LEU A 144 8.05 3.70 -6.64
C LEU A 144 7.90 2.52 -7.62
N LEU A 145 6.74 2.39 -8.26
CA LEU A 145 6.49 1.34 -9.26
C LEU A 145 7.38 1.52 -10.50
N VAL A 146 7.59 2.76 -10.95
CA VAL A 146 8.53 3.06 -12.05
C VAL A 146 9.96 2.67 -11.65
N HIS A 147 10.34 2.86 -10.38
CA HIS A 147 11.64 2.40 -9.88
C HIS A 147 11.74 0.87 -9.86
N GLN A 148 10.70 0.18 -9.40
CA GLN A 148 10.65 -1.29 -9.43
C GLN A 148 10.73 -1.83 -10.86
N LEU A 149 10.03 -1.20 -11.80
CA LEU A 149 10.14 -1.51 -13.22
C LEU A 149 11.57 -1.35 -13.72
N ASP A 150 12.27 -0.26 -13.37
CA ASP A 150 13.68 -0.06 -13.77
C ASP A 150 14.61 -1.14 -13.20
N MET A 151 14.40 -1.54 -11.95
CA MET A 151 15.16 -2.61 -11.29
C MET A 151 14.92 -3.96 -11.96
N SER A 152 13.67 -4.27 -12.30
CA SER A 152 13.32 -5.50 -13.00
C SER A 152 13.88 -5.53 -14.43
N LEU A 153 13.84 -4.41 -15.14
CA LEU A 153 14.51 -4.23 -16.45
C LEU A 153 16.05 -4.29 -16.36
N ALA A 154 16.63 -4.18 -15.17
CA ALA A 154 18.05 -4.39 -14.92
C ALA A 154 18.38 -5.83 -14.48
N GLY A 155 17.37 -6.72 -14.40
CA GLY A 155 17.52 -8.11 -13.96
C GLY A 155 17.75 -8.27 -12.46
N LYS A 156 17.52 -7.21 -11.65
CA LYS A 156 17.65 -7.26 -10.20
C LYS A 156 16.29 -7.59 -9.59
N LYS A 157 16.19 -8.71 -8.87
CA LYS A 157 14.97 -9.06 -8.12
C LYS A 157 14.67 -7.96 -7.08
N PRO A 158 13.40 -7.64 -6.81
CA PRO A 158 12.99 -6.52 -5.95
C PRO A 158 13.37 -6.65 -4.45
N SER A 159 14.19 -7.63 -4.06
CA SER A 159 14.62 -7.90 -2.69
C SER A 159 15.78 -7.03 -2.17
N GLU A 160 16.44 -6.22 -3.02
CA GLU A 160 17.69 -5.52 -2.66
C GLU A 160 17.62 -3.97 -2.73
N ALA A 161 16.44 -3.36 -2.73
CA ALA A 161 16.37 -1.90 -2.71
C ALA A 161 16.34 -1.35 -1.26
N PRO A 162 17.38 -0.65 -0.79
CA PRO A 162 17.22 0.21 0.38
C PRO A 162 16.28 1.35 -0.01
N LEU A 163 15.16 1.45 0.72
CA LEU A 163 14.23 2.57 0.63
C LEU A 163 15.01 3.86 0.88
N PRO A 164 14.99 4.86 -0.01
CA PRO A 164 15.56 6.15 0.32
C PRO A 164 14.74 6.81 1.41
N GLU A 165 15.38 7.05 2.55
CA GLU A 165 14.85 7.81 3.66
C GLU A 165 14.25 9.15 3.16
N PRO A 166 12.97 9.42 3.45
CA PRO A 166 12.44 10.76 3.33
C PRO A 166 13.04 11.60 4.46
N ALA A 167 13.89 12.56 4.10
CA ALA A 167 14.37 13.58 5.01
C ALA A 167 13.17 14.41 5.51
N ALA A 168 12.77 14.07 6.74
CA ALA A 168 12.23 14.88 7.84
C ALA A 168 11.27 16.04 7.50
N GLU A 169 10.00 15.90 7.89
CA GLU A 169 9.47 16.50 9.13
C GLU A 169 7.94 16.37 9.16
N LYS A 170 7.46 15.41 9.94
CA LYS A 170 6.45 15.55 11.00
C LYS A 170 6.12 14.15 11.51
N LEU A 171 6.73 13.81 12.65
CA LEU A 171 6.28 12.79 13.60
C LEU A 171 5.78 11.49 12.93
N GLN A 172 6.69 10.72 12.34
CA GLN A 172 6.46 9.28 12.22
C GLN A 172 7.20 8.63 13.37
N PRO A 173 6.46 7.98 14.28
CA PRO A 173 7.07 7.36 15.42
C PRO A 173 7.80 6.11 14.90
N SER A 174 8.83 5.65 15.61
CA SER A 174 9.76 4.60 15.19
C SER A 174 9.07 3.39 14.55
N VAL A 175 9.77 2.55 13.76
CA VAL A 175 9.17 1.29 13.22
C VAL A 175 8.57 0.42 14.34
N PHE A 176 8.99 0.61 15.60
CA PHE A 176 8.37 0.05 16.79
C PHE A 176 7.05 0.71 17.19
N ASP A 177 6.95 2.02 17.02
CA ASP A 177 5.72 2.76 17.20
C ASP A 177 4.73 2.54 16.06
N GLU A 178 5.14 2.37 14.79
CA GLU A 178 4.19 1.98 13.72
C GLU A 178 3.52 0.62 14.00
N LYS A 179 4.26 -0.33 14.59
CA LYS A 179 3.73 -1.62 15.06
C LYS A 179 2.71 -1.41 16.16
N GLN A 180 3.10 -0.69 17.20
CA GLN A 180 2.21 -0.36 18.30
C GLN A 180 1.02 0.46 17.84
N HIS A 181 1.17 1.37 16.88
CA HIS A 181 0.09 2.20 16.35
C HIS A 181 -0.90 1.39 15.53
N LYS A 182 -0.45 0.46 14.69
CA LYS A 182 -1.37 -0.41 13.91
C LYS A 182 -2.10 -1.40 14.81
N GLN A 183 -1.41 -2.01 15.77
CA GLN A 183 -2.02 -2.88 16.78
C GLN A 183 -3.01 -2.12 17.65
N LYS A 184 -2.59 -0.97 18.22
CA LYS A 184 -3.46 -0.11 19.03
C LYS A 184 -4.64 0.41 18.21
N ALA A 185 -4.46 0.78 16.95
CA ALA A 185 -5.55 1.28 16.11
C ALA A 185 -6.64 0.23 15.89
N LEU A 186 -6.30 -1.03 15.63
CA LEU A 186 -7.28 -2.10 15.49
C LEU A 186 -8.01 -2.36 16.81
N ILE A 187 -7.28 -2.44 17.92
CA ILE A 187 -7.88 -2.67 19.24
C ILE A 187 -8.77 -1.50 19.66
N VAL A 188 -8.35 -0.25 19.41
CA VAL A 188 -9.14 0.96 19.70
C VAL A 188 -10.45 0.92 18.92
N LYS A 189 -10.41 0.59 17.63
CA LYS A 189 -11.62 0.53 16.79
C LYS A 189 -12.59 -0.58 17.21
N VAL A 190 -12.09 -1.77 17.53
CA VAL A 190 -12.97 -2.84 18.05
C VAL A 190 -13.60 -2.42 19.38
N ASN A 191 -12.85 -1.73 20.24
CA ASN A 191 -13.39 -1.20 21.49
C ASN A 191 -14.41 -0.08 21.26
N GLU A 192 -14.24 0.77 20.25
CA GLU A 192 -15.24 1.77 19.85
C GLU A 192 -16.54 1.10 19.40
N VAL A 193 -16.45 0.08 18.55
CA VAL A 193 -17.61 -0.72 18.12
C VAL A 193 -18.31 -1.38 19.31
N ILE A 194 -17.56 -1.97 20.25
CA ILE A 194 -18.14 -2.57 21.46
C ILE A 194 -18.82 -1.51 22.34
N LYS A 195 -18.25 -0.32 22.46
CA LYS A 195 -18.88 0.77 23.23
C LYS A 195 -20.17 1.25 22.58
N GLU A 196 -20.20 1.36 21.26
CA GLU A 196 -21.34 1.88 20.51
C GLU A 196 -22.50 0.88 20.41
N TYR A 197 -22.19 -0.39 20.22
CA TYR A 197 -23.18 -1.44 19.95
C TYR A 197 -23.33 -2.47 21.08
N GLY A 198 -22.51 -2.39 22.13
CA GLY A 198 -22.53 -3.34 23.25
C GLY A 198 -23.78 -3.27 24.13
N ALA A 199 -24.57 -2.20 24.03
CA ALA A 199 -25.84 -2.06 24.71
C ALA A 199 -27.03 -2.70 23.95
N LEU A 200 -26.80 -3.29 22.78
CA LEU A 200 -27.87 -3.89 21.97
C LEU A 200 -28.44 -5.16 22.59
N ASP A 201 -27.56 -6.07 23.05
CA ASP A 201 -27.93 -7.38 23.58
C ASP A 201 -26.74 -8.02 24.33
N GLU A 202 -27.02 -8.79 25.38
CA GLU A 202 -25.99 -9.40 26.25
C GLU A 202 -25.21 -10.52 25.55
N LEU A 203 -25.87 -11.32 24.71
CA LEU A 203 -25.20 -12.39 23.96
C LEU A 203 -24.34 -11.80 22.83
N ILE A 204 -24.85 -10.79 22.12
CA ILE A 204 -24.07 -10.05 21.11
C ILE A 204 -22.83 -9.42 21.78
N LEU A 205 -22.98 -8.77 22.92
CA LEU A 205 -21.86 -8.22 23.68
C LEU A 205 -20.83 -9.29 24.06
N THR A 206 -21.30 -10.45 24.51
CA THR A 206 -20.41 -11.59 24.82
C THR A 206 -19.62 -12.02 23.59
N LYS A 207 -20.27 -12.17 22.44
CA LYS A 207 -19.62 -12.56 21.17
C LYS A 207 -18.67 -11.49 20.63
N LEU A 208 -18.99 -10.21 20.80
CA LEU A 208 -18.09 -9.12 20.45
C LEU A 208 -16.84 -9.11 21.34
N ASN A 209 -16.98 -9.42 22.64
CA ASN A 209 -15.82 -9.54 23.54
C ASN A 209 -14.94 -10.75 23.18
N GLU A 210 -15.53 -11.89 22.83
CA GLU A 210 -14.79 -13.05 22.31
C GLU A 210 -14.03 -12.71 21.02
N LEU A 211 -14.69 -12.03 20.08
CA LEU A 211 -14.07 -11.57 18.83
C LEU A 211 -12.94 -10.57 19.09
N ARG A 212 -13.13 -9.62 20.03
CA ARG A 212 -12.07 -8.69 20.43
C ARG A 212 -10.85 -9.41 20.97
N PHE A 213 -11.05 -10.45 21.78
CA PHE A 213 -9.95 -11.23 22.32
C PHE A 213 -9.16 -11.91 21.20
N ALA A 214 -9.85 -12.58 20.26
CA ALA A 214 -9.21 -13.20 19.11
C ALA A 214 -8.46 -12.20 18.22
N ILE A 215 -9.03 -11.01 18.00
CA ILE A 215 -8.38 -9.92 17.26
C ILE A 215 -7.15 -9.41 18.01
N SER A 216 -7.19 -9.31 19.34
CA SER A 216 -6.05 -8.87 20.14
C SER A 216 -4.89 -9.86 20.03
N GLU A 217 -5.14 -11.16 20.16
CA GLU A 217 -4.11 -12.19 20.01
C GLU A 217 -3.50 -12.19 18.60
N CYS A 218 -4.34 -12.09 17.57
CA CYS A 218 -3.88 -12.02 16.18
C CYS A 218 -3.09 -10.73 15.90
N ALA A 219 -3.51 -9.60 16.49
CA ALA A 219 -2.88 -8.30 16.29
C ALA A 219 -1.48 -8.20 16.90
N GLU A 220 -1.15 -8.98 17.93
CA GLU A 220 0.23 -9.08 18.45
C GLU A 220 1.22 -9.55 17.38
N ASN A 221 0.75 -10.35 16.43
CA ASN A 221 1.57 -10.96 15.38
C ASN A 221 1.24 -10.44 13.99
N ILE A 222 0.58 -9.28 13.89
CA ILE A 222 0.04 -8.72 12.64
C ILE A 222 1.07 -8.57 11.52
N GLU A 223 2.36 -8.41 11.83
CA GLU A 223 3.40 -8.28 10.82
C GLU A 223 3.61 -9.53 9.97
N LEU A 224 3.34 -10.69 10.56
CA LEU A 224 3.54 -12.00 9.94
C LEU A 224 2.40 -12.39 9.01
N LEU A 225 1.27 -11.69 9.08
CA LEU A 225 0.19 -11.83 8.13
C LEU A 225 0.62 -11.35 6.75
N ASP A 226 0.14 -12.02 5.72
CA ASP A 226 0.29 -11.60 4.34
C ASP A 226 -0.54 -10.33 4.05
N ILE A 227 -0.27 -9.69 2.91
CA ILE A 227 -0.93 -8.43 2.54
C ILE A 227 -2.46 -8.60 2.45
N GLU A 228 -2.90 -9.76 1.94
CA GLU A 228 -4.30 -10.12 1.82
C GLU A 228 -4.95 -10.36 3.19
N GLU A 229 -4.29 -11.11 4.07
CA GLU A 229 -4.77 -11.39 5.43
C GLU A 229 -4.87 -10.12 6.28
N LYS A 230 -3.87 -9.24 6.19
CA LYS A 230 -3.89 -7.90 6.79
C LYS A 230 -5.07 -7.08 6.27
N HIS A 231 -5.35 -7.16 4.97
CA HIS A 231 -6.48 -6.46 4.38
C HIS A 231 -7.81 -7.02 4.88
N HIS A 232 -7.97 -8.34 4.97
CA HIS A 232 -9.17 -8.98 5.51
C HIS A 232 -9.42 -8.62 6.98
N LEU A 233 -8.39 -8.67 7.83
CA LEU A 233 -8.53 -8.28 9.24
C LEU A 233 -8.91 -6.80 9.39
N ASN A 234 -8.31 -5.91 8.58
CA ASN A 234 -8.67 -4.50 8.57
C ASN A 234 -10.10 -4.29 8.06
N ARG A 235 -10.52 -4.98 7.00
CA ARG A 235 -11.88 -4.86 6.45
C ARG A 235 -12.93 -5.35 7.46
N LEU A 236 -12.66 -6.45 8.15
CA LEU A 236 -13.52 -7.01 9.19
C LEU A 236 -13.80 -5.98 10.29
N VAL A 237 -12.75 -5.35 10.82
CA VAL A 237 -12.88 -4.37 11.92
C VAL A 237 -13.45 -3.03 11.46
N ASN A 238 -13.03 -2.53 10.29
CA ASN A 238 -13.40 -1.18 9.85
C ASN A 238 -14.74 -1.10 9.13
N ASN A 239 -15.18 -2.19 8.50
CA ASN A 239 -16.35 -2.18 7.62
C ASN A 239 -17.32 -3.30 7.98
N ASP A 240 -16.90 -4.56 7.92
CA ASP A 240 -17.86 -5.68 7.93
C ASP A 240 -18.59 -5.78 9.28
N LEU A 241 -17.88 -5.67 10.40
CA LEU A 241 -18.46 -5.70 11.74
C LEU A 241 -19.33 -4.47 12.06
N PRO A 242 -18.85 -3.21 11.86
CA PRO A 242 -19.69 -2.02 12.03
C PRO A 242 -20.95 -2.06 11.16
N ASN A 243 -20.83 -2.39 9.88
CA ASN A 243 -21.96 -2.43 8.95
C ASN A 243 -22.99 -3.48 9.36
N LEU A 244 -22.55 -4.66 9.83
CA LEU A 244 -23.45 -5.70 10.32
C LEU A 244 -24.27 -5.19 11.52
N LEU A 245 -23.62 -4.57 12.50
CA LEU A 245 -24.25 -4.09 13.72
C LEU A 245 -25.13 -2.86 13.48
N GLU A 246 -24.69 -1.94 12.61
CA GLU A 246 -25.47 -0.78 12.20
C GLU A 246 -26.74 -1.21 11.45
N THR A 247 -26.60 -2.13 10.50
CA THR A 247 -27.73 -2.69 9.77
C THR A 247 -28.69 -3.36 10.74
N TYR A 248 -28.20 -4.22 11.64
CA TYR A 248 -29.02 -4.89 12.64
C TYR A 248 -29.78 -3.90 13.55
N LYS A 249 -29.11 -2.84 14.00
CA LYS A 249 -29.72 -1.77 14.81
C LYS A 249 -30.81 -1.00 14.05
N SER A 250 -30.68 -0.86 12.73
CA SER A 250 -31.65 -0.16 11.88
C SER A 250 -32.92 -0.96 11.58
N LEU A 251 -32.92 -2.27 11.81
CA LEU A 251 -34.05 -3.15 11.52
C LEU A 251 -35.24 -2.91 12.47
N THR A 252 -36.45 -3.26 12.01
CA THR A 252 -37.63 -3.29 12.88
C THR A 252 -37.49 -4.40 13.94
N GLU A 253 -38.28 -4.35 15.02
CA GLU A 253 -38.21 -5.37 16.08
C GLU A 253 -38.51 -6.78 15.57
N THR A 254 -39.43 -6.93 14.62
CA THR A 254 -39.77 -8.23 14.02
C THR A 254 -38.59 -8.77 13.20
N GLN A 255 -38.01 -7.92 12.34
CA GLN A 255 -36.83 -8.27 11.54
C GLN A 255 -35.60 -8.57 12.41
N ARG A 256 -35.42 -7.84 13.53
CA ARG A 256 -34.34 -8.11 14.48
C ARG A 256 -34.46 -9.46 15.16
N LYS A 257 -35.68 -9.92 15.46
CA LYS A 257 -35.91 -11.26 16.04
C LYS A 257 -35.61 -12.36 15.02
N GLU A 258 -36.03 -12.17 13.77
CA GLU A 258 -35.79 -13.13 12.69
C GLU A 258 -34.30 -13.25 12.33
N SER A 259 -33.58 -12.14 12.30
CA SER A 259 -32.15 -12.10 11.94
C SER A 259 -31.18 -12.25 13.12
N TYR A 260 -31.69 -12.46 14.34
CA TYR A 260 -30.86 -12.48 15.55
C TYR A 260 -29.81 -13.60 15.52
N GLU A 261 -30.24 -14.83 15.21
CA GLU A 261 -29.34 -15.98 15.14
C GLU A 261 -28.30 -15.83 14.03
N ASP A 262 -28.69 -15.22 12.89
CA ASP A 262 -27.79 -14.95 11.78
C ASP A 262 -26.69 -13.96 12.16
N VAL A 263 -27.03 -12.90 12.89
CA VAL A 263 -26.05 -11.90 13.36
C VAL A 263 -25.08 -12.53 14.36
N VAL A 264 -25.59 -13.32 15.31
CA VAL A 264 -24.75 -14.04 16.28
C VAL A 264 -23.83 -15.03 15.56
N GLY A 265 -24.37 -15.78 14.59
CA GLY A 265 -23.61 -16.72 13.75
C GLY A 265 -22.55 -16.02 12.90
N ALA A 266 -22.84 -14.84 12.37
CA ALA A 266 -21.89 -14.03 11.61
C ALA A 266 -20.72 -13.55 12.48
N ILE A 267 -20.98 -13.04 13.69
CA ILE A 267 -19.92 -12.63 14.64
C ILE A 267 -19.06 -13.84 15.04
N HIS A 268 -19.69 -15.00 15.26
CA HIS A 268 -18.95 -16.24 15.54
C HIS A 268 -18.08 -16.70 14.36
N SER A 269 -18.58 -16.55 13.13
CA SER A 269 -17.82 -16.87 11.92
C SER A 269 -16.62 -15.94 11.74
N MET A 270 -16.81 -14.63 12.00
CA MET A 270 -15.73 -13.64 12.03
C MET A 270 -14.66 -14.01 13.06
N ARG A 271 -15.06 -14.44 14.26
CA ARG A 271 -14.14 -14.93 15.29
C ARG A 271 -13.33 -16.13 14.80
N THR A 272 -14.01 -17.13 14.26
CA THR A 272 -13.38 -18.38 13.78
C THR A 272 -12.37 -18.10 12.67
N PHE A 273 -12.69 -17.16 11.77
CA PHE A 273 -11.75 -16.69 10.76
C PHE A 273 -10.48 -16.10 11.38
N VAL A 274 -10.60 -15.19 12.35
CA VAL A 274 -9.45 -14.57 13.03
C VAL A 274 -8.61 -15.60 13.78
N GLU A 275 -9.23 -16.55 14.47
CA GLU A 275 -8.52 -17.64 15.16
C GLU A 275 -7.77 -18.54 14.19
N LYS A 276 -8.33 -18.83 13.00
CA LYS A 276 -7.66 -19.63 11.98
C LYS A 276 -6.38 -18.94 11.50
N GLN A 277 -6.47 -17.63 11.23
CA GLN A 277 -5.32 -16.81 10.83
C GLN A 277 -4.21 -16.83 11.89
N ASP A 278 -4.55 -16.69 13.17
CA ASP A 278 -3.56 -16.78 14.25
C ASP A 278 -2.91 -18.17 14.36
N ARG A 279 -3.68 -19.26 14.17
CA ARG A 279 -3.13 -20.63 14.14
C ARG A 279 -2.16 -20.83 12.98
N GLU A 280 -2.47 -20.31 11.80
CA GLU A 280 -1.60 -20.39 10.62
C GLU A 280 -0.28 -19.65 10.84
N ILE A 281 -0.32 -18.47 11.47
CA ILE A 281 0.89 -17.74 11.88
C ILE A 281 1.73 -18.56 12.87
N LYS A 282 1.10 -19.12 13.90
CA LYS A 282 1.77 -19.93 14.93
C LYS A 282 2.42 -21.19 14.33
N ALA A 283 1.74 -21.85 13.40
CA ALA A 283 2.29 -23.01 12.67
C ALA A 283 3.53 -22.62 11.84
N SER A 284 3.45 -21.52 11.08
CA SER A 284 4.56 -21.00 10.28
C SER A 284 5.80 -20.65 11.14
N ARG A 285 5.60 -20.09 12.34
CA ARG A 285 6.68 -19.84 13.31
C ARG A 285 7.37 -21.13 13.74
N MET A 286 6.59 -22.16 14.09
CA MET A 286 7.13 -23.44 14.52
C MET A 286 7.95 -24.12 13.42
N ASP A 287 7.50 -24.03 12.17
CA ASP A 287 8.22 -24.60 11.03
C ASP A 287 9.51 -23.85 10.74
N ARG A 288 9.50 -22.51 10.78
CA ARG A 288 10.71 -21.69 10.66
C ARG A 288 11.70 -21.97 11.80
N MET A 289 11.22 -22.14 13.02
CA MET A 289 12.04 -22.50 14.18
C MET A 289 12.72 -23.86 13.97
N LYS A 290 11.97 -24.89 13.54
CA LYS A 290 12.52 -26.21 13.21
C LYS A 290 13.59 -26.14 12.11
N GLN A 291 13.37 -25.33 11.08
CA GLN A 291 14.35 -25.11 10.02
C GLN A 291 15.63 -24.44 10.55
N LEU A 292 15.50 -23.43 11.41
CA LEU A 292 16.64 -22.75 12.03
C LEU A 292 17.42 -23.68 12.96
N LEU A 293 16.74 -24.51 13.75
CA LEU A 293 17.37 -25.53 14.59
C LEU A 293 18.14 -26.55 13.75
N LYS A 294 17.52 -27.08 12.67
CA LYS A 294 18.18 -27.99 11.74
C LYS A 294 19.41 -27.36 11.06
N LEU A 295 19.35 -26.08 10.70
CA LEU A 295 20.50 -25.36 10.14
C LEU A 295 21.59 -25.10 11.18
N ASN A 296 21.22 -24.90 12.44
CA ASN A 296 22.14 -24.73 13.55
C ASN A 296 22.88 -26.04 13.84
N GLU A 297 22.14 -27.16 13.94
CA GLU A 297 22.69 -28.52 14.03
C GLU A 297 23.71 -28.78 12.91
N LEU A 298 23.33 -28.56 11.65
CA LEU A 298 24.23 -28.75 10.50
C LEU A 298 25.50 -27.89 10.55
N ARG A 299 25.45 -26.68 11.10
CA ARG A 299 26.58 -25.74 11.12
C ARG A 299 27.52 -25.93 12.30
N TYR A 300 26.99 -26.34 13.45
CA TYR A 300 27.73 -26.32 14.70
C TYR A 300 27.94 -27.72 15.31
N GLU A 301 27.16 -28.74 14.96
CA GLU A 301 27.43 -30.12 15.42
C GLU A 301 28.62 -30.78 14.70
N GLN A 302 29.02 -30.30 13.51
CA GLN A 302 30.25 -30.77 12.84
C GLN A 302 31.54 -30.30 13.54
N ASN A 303 31.45 -29.30 14.42
CA ASN A 303 32.60 -28.74 15.16
C ASN A 303 32.68 -29.23 16.62
N VAL A 304 31.76 -30.10 17.06
CA VAL A 304 31.93 -30.81 18.33
C VAL A 304 32.80 -32.02 18.05
N PRO A 305 34.06 -32.07 18.51
CA PRO A 305 34.88 -33.27 18.32
C PRO A 305 34.15 -34.42 19.01
N LYS A 306 33.74 -35.42 18.22
CA LYS A 306 33.39 -36.73 18.76
C LYS A 306 34.59 -37.17 19.58
N LYS A 307 34.46 -37.15 20.92
CA LYS A 307 35.33 -37.95 21.78
C LYS A 307 35.26 -39.36 21.19
N ARG A 308 36.37 -39.80 20.63
CA ARG A 308 36.57 -41.21 20.31
C ARG A 308 36.49 -41.90 21.66
N ASP A 309 35.45 -42.68 21.87
CA ASP A 309 35.45 -43.70 22.91
C ASP A 309 36.62 -44.63 22.55
N ALA A 310 37.72 -44.48 23.29
CA ALA A 310 38.76 -45.46 23.42
C ALA A 310 38.45 -46.19 24.73
N ASP A 311 37.81 -47.35 24.61
CA ASP A 311 38.37 -48.66 24.97
C ASP A 311 37.34 -49.78 24.70
#